data_AF-A0A3M0ISS7-F1
#
_entry.id   AF-A0A3M0ISS7-F1
#
_cell.length_a   1.000
_cell.length_b   1.000
_cell.length_c   1.000
_cell.angle_alpha   90.00
_cell.angle_beta   90.00
_cell.angle_gamma   90.00
#
_symmetry.space_group_name_H-M   'P 1'
#
loop_
_entity.id
_entity.type
_entity.pdbx_description
1 polymer ?
#
loop_
_entity_poly.entity_id
_entity_poly.type
_entity_poly.pdbx_seq_one_letter_code
_entity_poly.pdbx_strand_id
1 'polypeptide(L)'
;MGRPDEAKNARRHEGSDWTNQVEGYLLWQTRVQDAKCRARAFTEAFDWLTTSQRVEIERRYIGDRLQCEEQDLRRIVQRAADLRSEYEQRYRRLRLRCTAVTVSAVTAAVAALAVAVSYLP
;
A
#
# COMPACT_ATOMS: atom_id res chain seq x y z
N MET A 1 -2.32 27.36 -20.96
CA MET A 1 -3.10 26.25 -21.56
C MET A 1 -2.55 24.95 -20.97
N GLY A 2 -3.15 24.47 -19.86
CA GLY A 2 -2.68 23.25 -19.18
C GLY A 2 -2.88 22.01 -20.05
N ARG A 3 -1.89 21.11 -20.06
CA ARG A 3 -1.83 19.99 -20.98
C ARG A 3 -2.96 18.99 -20.64
N PRO A 4 -3.86 18.63 -21.58
CA PRO A 4 -5.10 17.88 -21.30
C PRO A 4 -4.90 16.49 -20.66
N ASP A 5 -3.67 15.97 -20.69
CA ASP A 5 -3.25 14.72 -20.06
C ASP A 5 -3.04 14.84 -18.54
N GLU A 6 -2.69 16.02 -18.01
CA GLU A 6 -2.51 16.24 -16.57
C GLU A 6 -3.83 16.14 -15.81
N ALA A 7 -4.90 16.74 -16.35
CA ALA A 7 -6.25 16.66 -15.78
C ALA A 7 -6.83 15.23 -15.82
N LYS A 8 -6.49 14.45 -16.86
CA LYS A 8 -6.90 13.05 -16.97
C LYS A 8 -6.18 12.17 -15.94
N ASN A 9 -4.89 12.43 -15.70
CA ASN A 9 -4.11 11.68 -14.72
C ASN A 9 -4.55 12.00 -13.29
N ALA A 10 -4.81 13.27 -12.97
CA ALA A 10 -5.31 13.70 -11.66
C ALA A 10 -6.63 13.00 -11.29
N ARG A 11 -7.63 13.01 -12.20
CA ARG A 11 -8.91 12.32 -11.98
C ARG A 11 -8.76 10.80 -11.79
N ARG A 12 -7.77 10.19 -12.46
CA ARG A 12 -7.50 8.75 -12.33
C ARG A 12 -6.88 8.42 -10.97
N HIS A 13 -5.99 9.28 -10.47
CA HIS A 13 -5.42 9.16 -9.13
C HIS A 13 -6.47 9.36 -8.03
N GLU A 14 -7.33 10.38 -8.16
CA GLU A 14 -8.46 10.61 -7.25
C GLU A 14 -9.41 9.40 -7.22
N GLY A 15 -9.75 8.85 -8.38
CA GLY A 15 -10.59 7.65 -8.46
C GLY A 15 -9.97 6.42 -7.80
N SER A 16 -8.65 6.24 -7.91
CA SER A 16 -7.95 5.16 -7.23
C SER A 16 -7.86 5.36 -5.71
N ASP A 17 -7.68 6.60 -5.25
CA ASP A 17 -7.59 6.92 -3.83
C ASP A 17 -8.92 6.70 -3.12
N TRP A 18 -10.01 7.17 -3.73
CA TRP A 18 -11.37 6.92 -3.25
C TRP A 18 -11.71 5.43 -3.19
N THR A 19 -11.33 4.66 -4.22
CA THR A 19 -11.58 3.20 -4.23
C THR A 19 -10.86 2.51 -3.08
N ASN A 20 -9.59 2.85 -2.83
CA ASN A 20 -8.82 2.29 -1.72
C ASN A 20 -9.43 2.66 -0.36
N GLN A 21 -9.91 3.89 -0.20
CA GLN A 21 -10.53 4.33 1.05
C GLN A 21 -11.84 3.57 1.34
N VAL A 22 -12.68 3.41 0.31
CA VAL A 22 -13.93 2.64 0.42
C VAL A 22 -13.64 1.17 0.71
N GLU A 23 -12.69 0.56 0.00
CA GLU A 23 -12.27 -0.82 0.24
C GLU A 23 -11.78 -1.00 1.68
N GLY A 24 -10.93 -0.10 2.18
CA GLY A 24 -10.45 -0.11 3.56
C GLY A 24 -11.59 -0.01 4.57
N TYR A 25 -12.56 0.87 4.34
CA TYR A 25 -13.74 0.98 5.18
C TYR A 25 -14.59 -0.30 5.18
N LEU A 26 -14.82 -0.90 4.01
CA LEU A 26 -15.59 -2.13 3.89
C LEU A 26 -14.91 -3.31 4.59
N LEU A 27 -13.60 -3.47 4.40
CA LEU A 27 -12.81 -4.49 5.11
C LEU A 27 -12.89 -4.30 6.63
N TRP A 28 -12.80 -3.05 7.11
CA TRP A 28 -12.95 -2.74 8.53
C TRP A 28 -14.34 -3.09 9.05
N GLN A 29 -15.40 -2.73 8.33
CA GLN A 29 -16.77 -3.07 8.69
C GLN A 29 -16.97 -4.60 8.79
N THR A 30 -16.42 -5.36 7.85
CA THR A 30 -16.44 -6.83 7.91
C THR A 30 -15.78 -7.35 9.20
N ARG A 31 -14.60 -6.83 9.56
CA ARG A 31 -13.92 -7.24 10.81
C ARG A 31 -14.75 -6.91 12.06
N VAL A 32 -15.41 -5.76 12.09
CA VAL A 32 -16.29 -5.38 13.20
C VAL A 32 -17.48 -6.33 13.33
N GLN A 33 -18.12 -6.69 12.22
CA GLN A 33 -19.24 -7.64 12.23
C GLN A 33 -18.78 -9.03 12.65
N ASP A 34 -17.64 -9.50 12.13
CA ASP A 34 -17.04 -10.77 12.53
C ASP A 34 -16.74 -10.83 14.03
N ALA A 35 -16.15 -9.77 14.59
CA ALA A 35 -15.86 -9.69 16.02
C ALA A 35 -17.14 -9.79 16.86
N LYS A 36 -18.22 -9.11 16.43
CA LYS A 36 -19.53 -9.18 17.09
C LYS A 36 -20.13 -10.58 17.02
N CYS A 37 -20.14 -11.20 15.85
CA CYS A 37 -20.65 -12.55 15.66
C CYS A 37 -19.90 -13.56 16.53
N ARG A 38 -18.56 -13.47 16.58
CA ARG A 38 -17.73 -14.34 17.43
C ARG A 38 -17.96 -14.10 18.91
N ALA A 39 -18.10 -12.84 19.32
CA ALA A 39 -18.39 -12.50 20.71
C ALA A 39 -19.72 -13.11 21.18
N ARG A 40 -20.77 -12.99 20.36
CA ARG A 40 -22.07 -13.58 20.65
C ARG A 40 -22.01 -15.11 20.69
N ALA A 41 -21.41 -15.74 19.70
CA ALA A 41 -21.26 -17.20 19.68
C ALA A 41 -20.44 -17.71 20.89
N PHE A 42 -19.44 -16.95 21.32
CA PHE A 42 -18.64 -17.27 22.50
C PHE A 42 -19.47 -17.20 23.79
N THR A 43 -20.28 -16.15 23.96
CA THR A 43 -21.10 -16.04 25.17
C THR A 43 -22.26 -17.03 25.15
N GLU A 44 -22.82 -17.39 23.98
CA GLU A 44 -23.95 -18.32 23.82
C GLU A 44 -23.67 -19.69 24.44
N ALA A 45 -22.41 -20.12 24.49
CA ALA A 45 -22.01 -21.36 25.14
C ALA A 45 -22.13 -21.36 26.68
N PHE A 46 -22.43 -20.22 27.32
CA PHE A 46 -22.50 -20.07 28.77
C PHE A 46 -23.92 -19.72 29.24
N ASP A 47 -24.72 -20.76 29.53
CA ASP A 47 -26.13 -20.63 29.95
C ASP A 47 -26.31 -20.02 31.35
N TRP A 48 -25.25 -20.00 32.17
CA TRP A 48 -25.27 -19.46 33.52
C TRP A 48 -25.02 -17.95 33.58
N LEU A 49 -24.65 -17.31 32.47
CA LEU A 49 -24.43 -15.86 32.41
C LEU A 49 -25.75 -15.11 32.30
N THR A 50 -25.91 -14.07 33.11
CA THR A 50 -27.02 -13.14 32.94
C THR A 50 -26.84 -12.32 31.66
N THR A 51 -27.94 -11.76 31.14
CA THR A 51 -27.90 -10.90 29.94
C THR A 51 -26.96 -9.70 30.11
N SER A 52 -26.89 -9.11 31.32
CA SER A 52 -25.98 -7.98 31.57
C SER A 52 -24.51 -8.39 31.57
N GLN A 53 -24.18 -9.54 32.17
CA GLN A 53 -22.82 -10.08 32.14
C GLN A 53 -22.38 -10.45 30.72
N ARG A 54 -23.29 -11.04 29.94
CA ARG A 54 -23.08 -11.39 28.54
C ARG A 54 -22.73 -10.16 27.69
N VAL A 55 -23.52 -9.10 27.77
CA VAL A 55 -23.29 -7.86 27.00
C VAL A 55 -21.96 -7.20 27.36
N GLU A 56 -21.59 -7.21 28.65
CA GLU A 56 -20.31 -6.65 29.10
C GLU A 56 -19.11 -7.44 28.56
N ILE A 57 -19.18 -8.78 28.62
CA ILE A 57 -18.14 -9.66 28.06
C ILE A 57 -18.03 -9.46 26.54
N GLU A 58 -19.15 -9.40 25.83
CA GLU A 58 -19.16 -9.17 24.38
C GLU A 58 -18.49 -7.85 24.01
N ARG A 59 -18.84 -6.75 24.72
CA ARG A 59 -18.22 -5.43 24.48
C ARG A 59 -16.71 -5.47 24.68
N ARG A 60 -16.25 -6.08 25.79
CA ARG A 60 -14.83 -6.14 26.11
C ARG A 60 -14.07 -7.02 25.11
N TYR A 61 -14.64 -8.14 24.70
CA TYR A 61 -14.06 -9.02 23.69
C TYR A 61 -13.95 -8.32 22.33
N ILE A 62 -14.99 -7.63 21.87
CA ILE A 62 -14.96 -6.88 20.60
C ILE A 62 -13.87 -5.81 20.66
N GLY A 63 -13.79 -5.03 21.74
CA GLY A 63 -12.78 -4.00 21.91
C GLY A 63 -11.35 -4.56 21.83
N ASP A 64 -11.08 -5.62 22.58
CA ASP A 64 -9.77 -6.27 22.60
C ASP A 64 -9.38 -6.86 21.23
N ARG A 65 -10.33 -7.52 20.55
CA ARG A 65 -10.10 -8.06 19.20
C ARG A 65 -9.81 -6.97 18.19
N LEU A 66 -10.57 -5.88 18.18
CA LEU A 66 -10.33 -4.77 17.25
C LEU A 66 -9.00 -4.08 17.53
N GLN A 67 -8.61 -3.94 18.79
CA GLN A 67 -7.31 -3.38 19.16
C GLN A 67 -6.14 -4.25 18.68
N CYS A 68 -6.23 -5.57 18.84
CA CYS A 68 -5.22 -6.50 18.32
C CYS A 68 -5.11 -6.41 16.78
N GLU A 69 -6.24 -6.45 16.09
CA GLU A 69 -6.30 -6.35 14.62
C GLU A 69 -5.71 -5.04 14.10
N GLU A 70 -5.98 -3.92 14.78
CA GLU A 70 -5.41 -2.62 14.43
C GLU A 70 -3.88 -2.61 14.60
N GLN A 71 -3.36 -3.17 15.70
CA GLN A 71 -1.92 -3.27 15.93
C GLN A 71 -1.23 -4.12 14.86
N ASP A 72 -1.82 -5.25 14.49
CA ASP A 72 -1.26 -6.13 13.47
C ASP A 72 -1.29 -5.47 12.08
N LEU A 73 -2.39 -4.77 11.74
CA LEU A 73 -2.45 -4.01 10.50
C LEU A 73 -1.37 -2.91 10.46
N ARG A 74 -1.17 -2.16 11.54
CA ARG A 74 -0.11 -1.15 11.65
C ARG A 74 1.28 -1.76 11.45
N ARG A 75 1.54 -2.93 12.05
CA ARG A 75 2.81 -3.65 11.87
C ARG A 75 3.02 -4.07 10.41
N ILE A 76 1.99 -4.58 9.74
CA ILE A 76 2.05 -4.98 8.34
C ILE A 76 2.35 -3.77 7.46
N VAL A 77 1.64 -2.65 7.67
CA VAL A 77 1.87 -1.40 6.93
C VAL A 77 3.30 -0.91 7.11
N GLN A 78 3.80 -0.89 8.35
CA GLN A 78 5.18 -0.50 8.63
C GLN A 78 6.17 -1.40 7.87
N ARG A 79 5.99 -2.72 7.96
CA ARG A 79 6.89 -3.68 7.33
C ARG A 79 6.85 -3.62 5.80
N ALA A 80 5.67 -3.35 5.23
CA ALA A 80 5.52 -3.14 3.80
C ALA A 80 6.23 -1.86 3.33
N ALA A 81 6.16 -0.78 4.13
CA ALA A 81 6.88 0.46 3.86
C ALA A 81 8.41 0.25 3.94
N ASP A 82 8.88 -0.47 4.95
CA ASP A 82 10.30 -0.80 5.11
C ASP A 82 10.82 -1.62 3.91
N LEU A 83 10.10 -2.69 3.54
CA LEU A 83 10.42 -3.50 2.35
C LEU A 83 10.45 -2.63 1.09
N ARG A 84 9.41 -1.82 0.86
CA ARG A 84 9.34 -0.93 -0.30
C ARG A 84 10.55 -0.01 -0.36
N SER A 85 10.96 0.57 0.77
CA SER A 85 12.13 1.45 0.83
C SER A 85 13.42 0.72 0.44
N GLU A 86 13.60 -0.53 0.89
CA GLU A 86 14.77 -1.34 0.55
C GLU A 86 14.81 -1.70 -0.94
N TYR A 87 13.67 -2.09 -1.51
CA TYR A 87 13.56 -2.37 -2.94
C TYR A 87 13.76 -1.13 -3.81
N GLU A 88 13.19 0.02 -3.41
CA GLU A 88 13.37 1.28 -4.14
C GLU A 88 14.84 1.73 -4.14
N GLN A 89 15.56 1.55 -3.04
CA GLN A 89 16.99 1.83 -2.98
C GLN A 89 17.80 0.93 -3.93
N ARG A 90 17.51 -0.38 -3.93
CA ARG A 90 18.15 -1.34 -4.85
C ARG A 90 17.84 -1.02 -6.31
N TYR A 91 16.57 -0.73 -6.62
CA TYR A 91 16.13 -0.37 -7.97
C TYR A 91 16.76 0.94 -8.44
N ARG A 92 16.82 1.97 -7.57
CA ARG A 92 17.44 3.25 -7.89
C ARG A 92 18.91 3.08 -8.26
N ARG A 93 19.63 2.22 -7.53
CA ARG A 93 21.04 1.90 -7.82
C ARG A 93 21.20 1.19 -9.17
N LEU A 94 20.34 0.22 -9.47
CA LEU A 94 20.37 -0.48 -10.76
C LEU A 94 20.02 0.46 -11.91
N ARG A 95 18.96 1.26 -11.74
CA ARG A 95 18.53 2.26 -12.70
C ARG A 95 19.63 3.27 -13.00
N LEU A 96 20.29 3.81 -11.96
CA LEU A 96 21.43 4.72 -12.12
C LEU A 96 22.56 4.10 -12.96
N ARG A 97 22.89 2.83 -12.71
CA ARG A 97 23.90 2.10 -13.49
C ARG A 97 23.48 1.91 -14.93
N CYS A 98 22.25 1.44 -15.17
CA CYS A 98 21.73 1.27 -16.52
C CYS A 98 21.70 2.61 -17.26
N THR A 99 21.20 3.68 -16.63
CA THR A 99 21.17 5.01 -17.24
C THR A 99 22.57 5.55 -17.52
N ALA A 100 23.54 5.33 -16.62
CA ALA A 100 24.91 5.76 -16.83
C ALA A 100 25.54 5.03 -18.03
N VAL A 101 25.37 3.70 -18.11
CA VAL A 101 25.86 2.88 -19.23
C VAL A 101 25.22 3.28 -20.55
N THR A 102 23.90 3.50 -20.57
CA THR A 102 23.21 3.93 -21.79
C THR A 102 23.65 5.33 -22.23
N VAL A 103 23.79 6.26 -21.28
CA VAL A 103 24.25 7.62 -21.59
C VAL A 103 25.70 7.60 -22.08
N SER A 104 26.59 6.82 -21.45
CA SER A 104 27.97 6.72 -21.90
C SER A 104 28.07 6.09 -23.29
N ALA A 105 27.29 5.05 -23.58
CA ALA A 105 27.28 4.40 -24.89
C ALA A 105 26.76 5.34 -25.99
N VAL A 106 25.65 6.06 -25.73
CA VAL A 106 25.12 7.06 -26.66
C VAL A 106 26.12 8.19 -26.88
N THR A 107 26.73 8.71 -25.82
CA THR A 107 27.73 9.78 -25.92
C THR A 107 28.93 9.33 -26.75
N ALA A 108 29.43 8.12 -26.52
CA ALA A 108 30.54 7.55 -27.30
C ALA A 108 30.17 7.34 -28.78
N ALA A 109 28.95 6.86 -29.06
CA ALA A 109 28.46 6.70 -30.43
C ALA A 109 28.34 8.05 -31.16
N VAL A 110 27.78 9.06 -30.50
CA VAL A 110 27.68 10.42 -31.06
C VAL A 110 29.06 11.02 -31.32
N ALA A 111 30.00 10.86 -30.38
CA ALA A 111 31.38 11.32 -30.57
C ALA A 111 32.07 10.62 -31.74
N ALA A 112 31.91 9.30 -31.86
CA ALA A 112 32.46 8.53 -32.99
C ALA A 112 31.88 8.97 -34.34
N LEU A 113 30.57 9.21 -34.41
CA LEU A 113 29.92 9.74 -35.61
C LEU A 113 30.41 11.15 -35.95
N ALA A 114 30.56 12.04 -34.96
CA ALA A 114 31.07 13.40 -35.17
C ALA A 114 32.51 13.39 -35.70
N VAL A 115 33.36 12.51 -35.15
CA VAL A 115 34.72 12.30 -35.66
C VAL A 115 34.67 11.79 -37.09
N ALA A 116 33.88 10.75 -37.38
CA ALA A 116 33.77 10.19 -38.73
C ALA A 116 33.31 11.23 -39.77
N VAL A 117 32.35 12.09 -39.41
CA VAL A 117 31.91 13.21 -40.26
C VAL A 117 33.00 14.24 -40.46
N SER A 118 33.79 14.54 -39.43
CA SER A 118 34.89 15.52 -39.52
C SER A 118 36.05 15.05 -40.40
N TYR A 119 36.22 13.73 -40.55
CA TYR A 119 37.21 13.12 -41.45
C TYR A 119 36.67 12.83 -42.86
N LEU A 120 35.40 13.14 -43.13
CA LEU A 120 34.82 13.03 -44.47
C LEU A 120 35.12 14.34 -45.24
N PRO A 121 35.93 14.32 -46.31
CA PRO A 121 36.31 15.51 -47.08
C PRO A 121 35.16 16.09 -47.91
#